data_AF-A0A1J3C6R5-F1
#
_entry.id   AF-A0A1J3C6R5-F1
#
_cell.length_a   1.000
_cell.length_b   1.000
_cell.length_c   1.000
_cell.angle_alpha   90.00
_cell.angle_beta   90.00
_cell.angle_gamma   90.00
#
_symmetry.space_group_name_H-M   'P 1'
#
loop_
_entity.id
_entity.type
_entity.pdbx_description
1 polymer ?
#
loop_
_entity_poly.entity_id
_entity_poly.type
_entity_poly.pdbx_seq_one_letter_code
_entity_poly.pdbx_strand_id
1 'polypeptide(L)'
;RSVVTWNSMLCGFSQNGNSLEAINLFDYMYSNSLETNEVTFLGVIQACSSIGSLEKGKWVHHKMILSGVNDLYTETALIDM
;
A
#
# COMPACT_ATOMS: atom_id res chain seq x y z
N ARG A 1 -14.29 -9.96 8.44
CA ARG A 1 -13.21 -8.97 8.68
C ARG A 1 -13.37 -7.89 7.64
N SER A 2 -13.49 -6.61 8.01
CA SER A 2 -13.77 -5.52 7.07
C SER A 2 -12.49 -4.91 6.49
N VAL A 3 -12.58 -4.26 5.32
CA VAL A 3 -11.49 -3.46 4.73
C VAL A 3 -10.94 -2.44 5.73
N VAL A 4 -11.80 -1.85 6.57
CA VAL A 4 -11.41 -0.92 7.64
C VAL A 4 -10.45 -1.58 8.63
N THR A 5 -10.70 -2.82 9.05
CA THR A 5 -9.83 -3.52 10.01
C THR A 5 -8.45 -3.79 9.41
N TRP A 6 -8.40 -4.19 8.14
CA TRP A 6 -7.15 -4.44 7.44
C TRP A 6 -6.34 -3.17 7.23
N ASN A 7 -7.00 -2.09 6.83
CA ASN A 7 -6.38 -0.79 6.68
C ASN A 7 -5.82 -0.28 8.01
N SER A 8 -6.54 -0.45 9.12
CA SER A 8 -6.02 -0.08 10.45
C SER A 8 -4.73 -0.82 10.80
N MET A 9 -4.64 -2.12 10.51
CA MET A 9 -3.41 -2.89 10.74
C MET A 9 -2.28 -2.44 9.81
N LEU A 10 -2.59 -2.22 8.54
CA LEU A 10 -1.62 -1.80 7.53
C LEU A 10 -1.02 -0.42 7.85
N CYS A 11 -1.86 0.57 8.18
CA CYS A 11 -1.39 1.87 8.65
C CYS A 11 -0.61 1.76 9.96
N GLY A 12 -1.06 0.90 10.88
CA GLY A 12 -0.37 0.64 12.14
C GLY A 12 1.05 0.08 11.92
N PHE A 13 1.23 -0.84 10.97
CA PHE A 13 2.56 -1.35 10.63
C PHE A 13 3.42 -0.27 9.97
N SER A 14 2.88 0.46 8.98
CA SER A 14 3.61 1.51 8.26
C SER A 14 4.08 2.66 9.17
N GLN A 15 3.26 3.09 10.12
CA GLN A 15 3.59 4.20 11.03
C GLN A 15 4.58 3.83 12.13
N ASN A 16 4.69 2.54 12.49
CA ASN A 16 5.55 2.07 13.57
C ASN A 16 6.90 1.52 13.08
N GLY A 17 7.29 1.81 11.83
CA GLY A 17 8.55 1.34 11.24
C GLY A 17 8.55 -0.14 10.84
N ASN A 18 7.40 -0.83 10.91
CA ASN A 18 7.22 -2.22 10.51
C ASN A 18 6.79 -2.29 9.04
N SER A 19 7.53 -1.62 8.17
CA SER A 19 7.14 -1.42 6.78
C SER A 19 7.16 -2.72 5.98
N LEU A 20 8.04 -3.66 6.32
CA LEU A 20 8.07 -4.98 5.68
C LEU A 20 6.79 -5.77 6.02
N GLU A 21 6.32 -5.71 7.27
CA GLU A 21 5.07 -6.32 7.72
C GLU A 21 3.87 -5.67 7.03
N ALA A 22 3.87 -4.35 6.83
CA ALA A 22 2.84 -3.66 6.07
C ALA A 22 2.76 -4.16 4.62
N ILE A 23 3.92 -4.35 3.96
CA ILE A 23 4.00 -4.90 2.60
C ILE A 23 3.52 -6.35 2.55
N ASN A 24 3.97 -7.19 3.50
CA ASN A 24 3.53 -8.59 3.59
C ASN A 24 2.01 -8.70 3.83
N LEU A 25 1.45 -7.79 4.64
CA LEU A 25 0.01 -7.72 4.87
C LEU A 25 -0.74 -7.34 3.60
N PHE A 26 -0.25 -6.36 2.85
CA PHE A 26 -0.80 -6.00 1.55
C PHE A 26 -0.79 -7.18 0.57
N ASP A 27 0.34 -7.90 0.49
CA ASP A 27 0.46 -9.07 -0.37
C ASP A 27 -0.53 -10.16 0.02
N TYR A 28 -0.72 -10.39 1.31
CA TYR A 28 -1.76 -11.29 1.79
C TYR A 28 -3.16 -10.82 1.35
N MET A 29 -3.49 -9.54 1.52
CA MET A 29 -4.79 -9.00 1.09
C MET A 29 -5.00 -9.20 -0.41
N TYR A 30 -3.99 -8.88 -1.22
CA TYR A 30 -4.06 -8.95 -2.66
C TYR A 30 -4.16 -10.39 -3.17
N SER A 31 -3.32 -11.30 -2.66
CA SER A 31 -3.35 -12.72 -3.04
C SER A 31 -4.64 -13.43 -2.66
N ASN A 32 -5.32 -12.97 -1.60
CA ASN A 32 -6.61 -13.51 -1.16
C ASN A 32 -7.81 -12.76 -1.76
N SER A 33 -7.60 -11.86 -2.73
CA SER A 33 -8.66 -11.04 -3.35
C SER A 33 -9.53 -10.32 -2.32
N LEU A 34 -8.94 -9.89 -1.20
CA LEU A 34 -9.62 -9.08 -0.20
C LEU A 34 -9.83 -7.66 -0.75
N GLU A 35 -10.89 -7.01 -0.28
CA GLU A 35 -11.20 -5.64 -0.67
C GLU A 35 -10.04 -4.70 -0.30
N THR A 36 -9.58 -3.94 -1.29
CA THR A 36 -8.55 -2.90 -1.16
C THR A 36 -9.11 -1.59 -1.66
N ASN A 37 -8.76 -0.48 -1.00
CA ASN A 37 -9.15 0.86 -1.43
C ASN A 37 -7.95 1.82 -1.41
N GLU A 38 -8.20 3.09 -1.68
CA GLU A 38 -7.18 4.15 -1.70
C GLU A 38 -6.29 4.16 -0.44
N VAL A 39 -6.89 3.99 0.74
CA VAL A 39 -6.15 3.95 2.02
C VAL A 39 -5.22 2.74 2.07
N THR A 40 -5.66 1.59 1.55
CA THR A 40 -4.83 0.38 1.46
C THR A 40 -3.58 0.65 0.61
N PHE A 41 -3.77 1.21 -0.60
CA PHE A 41 -2.66 1.48 -1.52
C PHE A 41 -1.70 2.55 -0.97
N LEU A 42 -2.23 3.63 -0.38
CA LEU A 42 -1.41 4.68 0.21
C LEU A 42 -0.49 4.12 1.31
N GLY A 43 -1.03 3.31 2.22
CA GLY A 43 -0.23 2.78 3.32
C GLY A 43 0.86 1.81 2.86
N VAL A 44 0.62 1.01 1.80
CA VAL A 44 1.68 0.14 1.27
C VAL A 44 2.72 0.92 0.46
N ILE A 45 2.35 2.00 -0.25
CA ILE A 45 3.32 2.85 -0.94
C ILE A 45 4.22 3.56 0.07
N GLN A 46 3.66 4.10 1.16
CA GLN A 46 4.44 4.68 2.26
C GLN A 46 5.41 3.67 2.87
N ALA A 47 4.93 2.44 3.10
CA ALA A 47 5.80 1.36 3.57
C ALA A 47 6.93 1.06 2.58
N CYS A 48 6.65 1.00 1.27
CA CYS A 48 7.68 0.80 0.25
C CYS A 48 8.69 1.96 0.21
N SER A 49 8.23 3.21 0.35
CA SER A 49 9.09 4.42 0.38
C SER A 49 10.05 4.36 1.57
N SER A 50 9.52 4.06 2.75
CA SER A 50 10.34 4.03 3.98
C SER A 50 11.49 3.02 3.97
N ILE A 51 11.42 1.98 3.12
CA ILE A 51 12.48 0.97 2.97
C ILE A 51 13.19 1.05 1.60
N GLY A 52 12.87 2.05 0.78
CA GLY A 52 13.44 2.22 -0.57
C GLY A 52 13.09 1.09 -1.54
N SER A 53 11.95 0.41 -1.37
CA SER A 53 11.54 -0.71 -2.23
C SER A 53 10.87 -0.21 -3.52
N LEU A 54 11.67 0.36 -4.41
CA LEU A 54 11.18 0.98 -5.64
C LEU A 54 10.44 0.02 -6.57
N GLU A 55 10.93 -1.22 -6.73
CA GLU A 55 10.28 -2.22 -7.59
C GLU A 55 8.88 -2.56 -7.08
N LYS A 56 8.73 -2.74 -5.76
CA LYS A 56 7.44 -3.00 -5.13
C LYS A 56 6.52 -1.79 -5.24
N GLY A 57 7.02 -0.59 -4.97
CA GLY A 57 6.27 0.66 -5.11
C GLY A 57 5.69 0.83 -6.52
N LYS A 58 6.51 0.61 -7.56
CA LYS A 58 6.05 0.64 -8.97
C LYS A 58 4.97 -0.41 -9.26
N TRP A 59 5.14 -1.63 -8.76
CA TRP A 59 4.15 -2.69 -8.94
C TRP A 59 2.81 -2.33 -8.26
N VAL A 60 2.84 -1.88 -7.01
CA VAL A 60 1.65 -1.43 -6.27
C VAL A 60 0.97 -0.27 -6.99
N HIS A 61 1.75 0.73 -7.41
CA HIS A 61 1.26 1.89 -8.15
C HIS A 61 0.52 1.48 -9.43
N HIS A 62 1.10 0.56 -10.21
CA HIS A 62 0.44 0.01 -11.39
C HIS A 62 -0.89 -0.70 -11.04
N LYS A 63 -0.92 -1.46 -9.94
CA LYS A 63 -2.17 -2.12 -9.47
C LYS A 63 -3.22 -1.12 -9.04
N MET A 64 -2.84 -0.04 -8.39
CA MET A 64 -3.74 1.03 -7.97
C MET A 64 -4.43 1.66 -9.18
N ILE A 65 -3.68 1.99 -10.24
CA ILE A 65 -4.24 2.53 -11.50
C ILE A 65 -5.26 1.55 -12.10
N LEU A 66 -4.91 0.26 -12.18
CA LEU A 66 -5.82 -0.77 -12.72
C LEU A 66 -7.10 -0.93 -11.89
N SER A 67 -7.05 -0.61 -10.59
CA SER A 67 -8.23 -0.65 -9.72
C SER A 67 -9.15 0.57 -9.84
N GLY A 68 -8.77 1.59 -10.63
CA GLY A 68 -9.56 2.80 -10.82
C GLY A 68 -9.54 3.78 -9.63
N VAL A 69 -8.57 3.62 -8.71
CA VAL A 69 -8.33 4.56 -7.63
C VAL A 69 -7.64 5.80 -8.20
N ASN A 70 -8.20 6.98 -7.92
CA ASN A 70 -7.90 8.21 -8.65
C ASN A 70 -6.59 8.91 -8.22
N ASP A 71 -6.06 9.68 -9.15
CA ASP A 71 -4.64 10.00 -9.42
C ASP A 71 -3.98 11.07 -8.53
N LEU A 72 -4.62 11.61 -7.48
CA LEU A 72 -4.00 12.74 -6.75
C LEU A 72 -2.74 12.32 -5.94
N TYR A 73 -2.65 11.05 -5.57
CA TYR A 73 -1.54 10.50 -4.77
C TYR A 73 -0.47 9.75 -5.61
N THR A 74 -0.69 9.51 -6.91
CA THR A 74 0.21 8.75 -7.78
C THR A 74 1.51 9.49 -8.10
N GLU A 75 1.41 10.80 -8.36
CA GLU A 75 2.55 11.61 -8.81
C GLU A 75 3.56 11.86 -7.70
N THR A 76 3.10 12.12 -6.49
CA THR A 76 3.97 12.48 -5.36
C THR A 76 4.56 11.26 -4.66
N ALA A 77 3.81 10.17 -4.59
CA ALA A 77 4.23 9.03 -3.78
C ALA A 77 5.44 8.28 -4.35
N LEU A 78 5.69 8.36 -5.67
CA LEU A 78 6.92 7.86 -6.29
C LEU A 78 8.08 8.87 -6.24
N ILE A 79 7.79 10.16 -6.09
CA ILE A 79 8.81 11.21 -5.91
C ILE A 79 9.43 11.11 -4.51
N ASP A 80 8.65 10.66 -3.52
CA ASP A 80 9.08 10.49 -2.13
C ASP A 80 9.76 9.13 -1.83
N MET A 81 10.09 8.32 -2.85
CA MET A 81 10.74 6.99 -2.70
C MET A 81 12.26 6.99 -2.92
#